data_AF-A0A941YXX7-F1
#
_entry.id   AF-A0A941YXX7-F1
#
_cell.length_a   1.000
_cell.length_b   1.000
_cell.length_c   1.000
_cell.angle_alpha   90.00
_cell.angle_beta   90.00
_cell.angle_gamma   90.00
#
_symmetry.space_group_name_H-M   'P 1'
#
loop_
_entity.id
_entity.type
_entity.pdbx_description
1 polymer ?
#
loop_
_entity_poly.entity_id
_entity_poly.type
_entity_poly.pdbx_seq_one_letter_code
_entity_poly.pdbx_strand_id
1 'polypeptide(L)'
;MLRWAAGLLFLLSGAVQAHELLDRLDGCIQRLDPQLDVGYERIAARCPELVPALTQSPWSAWLPADWSHPHNQLTADGLSELRTLLARAMSPQVTGRPMRTERVAALLTRIAQPDEDRSGWWQKFKAWLRQIMGVPEAPEREPAWLRKLDLSGGVIKVLGWSLLGIVVAMAAGILLNELRVAGLLRRRVAARRDRRGPARNVPLSLASVDATAPQEQPALLLELITQCLTDQGLLPPARALTTRELLNRVRLPADSQRAELEELARTSEQLRYSPRELAVDRLAAVIASGRRVLAQLEGAGAETVHA
;
A
#
# COMPACT_ATOMS: atom_id res chain seq x y z
N MET A 1 37.44 11.08 -35.79
CA MET A 1 37.57 10.87 -34.33
C MET A 1 36.81 11.89 -33.47
N LEU A 2 36.08 12.88 -34.04
CA LEU A 2 35.41 13.95 -33.28
C LEU A 2 33.97 13.68 -32.80
N ARG A 3 33.36 12.52 -33.10
CA ARG A 3 31.93 12.26 -32.79
C ARG A 3 31.65 11.68 -31.41
N TRP A 4 32.68 11.26 -30.67
CA TRP A 4 32.54 10.67 -29.32
C TRP A 4 32.68 11.71 -28.19
N ALA A 5 33.16 12.92 -28.49
CA ALA A 5 33.28 14.00 -27.50
C ALA A 5 31.93 14.65 -27.15
N ALA A 6 30.94 14.61 -28.06
CA ALA A 6 29.63 15.20 -27.83
C ALA A 6 28.75 14.40 -26.84
N GLY A 7 28.95 13.08 -26.73
CA GLY A 7 28.19 12.22 -25.81
C GLY A 7 28.60 12.36 -24.34
N LEU A 8 29.89 12.63 -24.08
CA LEU A 8 30.41 12.85 -22.73
C LEU A 8 30.00 14.21 -22.16
N LEU A 9 29.86 15.25 -22.99
CA LEU A 9 29.37 16.56 -22.58
C LEU A 9 27.89 16.55 -22.16
N PHE A 10 27.05 15.71 -22.78
CA PHE A 10 25.63 15.61 -22.43
C PHE A 10 25.38 14.91 -21.08
N LEU A 11 26.15 13.87 -20.75
CA LEU A 11 25.99 13.16 -19.46
C LEU A 11 26.52 13.98 -18.27
N LEU A 12 27.60 14.75 -18.47
CA LEU A 12 28.13 15.65 -17.42
C LEU A 12 27.19 16.85 -17.18
N SER A 13 26.56 17.37 -18.24
CA SER A 13 25.62 18.50 -18.11
C SER A 13 24.37 18.14 -17.31
N GLY A 14 23.89 16.91 -17.40
CA GLY A 14 22.71 16.45 -16.63
C GLY A 14 22.98 16.36 -15.12
N ALA A 15 24.16 15.84 -14.74
CA ALA A 15 24.53 15.69 -13.32
C ALA A 15 24.81 17.04 -12.63
N VAL A 16 25.38 18.01 -13.36
CA VAL A 16 25.62 19.37 -12.86
C VAL A 16 24.31 20.13 -12.65
N GLN A 17 23.39 20.09 -13.63
CA GLN A 17 22.05 20.69 -13.50
C GLN A 17 21.25 20.10 -12.34
N ALA A 18 21.45 18.81 -12.05
CA ALA A 18 20.80 18.12 -10.96
C ALA A 18 21.24 18.59 -9.58
N HIS A 19 22.56 18.76 -9.40
CA HIS A 19 23.09 19.28 -8.14
C HIS A 19 22.72 20.75 -7.95
N GLU A 20 22.75 21.55 -9.01
CA GLU A 20 22.36 22.96 -8.97
C GLU A 20 20.87 23.14 -8.60
N LEU A 21 19.99 22.29 -9.11
CA LEU A 21 18.58 22.32 -8.71
C LEU A 21 18.40 21.96 -7.23
N LEU A 22 19.10 20.94 -6.74
CA LEU A 22 19.06 20.57 -5.32
C LEU A 22 19.55 21.73 -4.44
N ASP A 23 20.65 22.38 -4.80
CA ASP A 23 21.19 23.53 -4.04
C ASP A 23 20.21 24.72 -4.03
N ARG A 24 19.51 24.99 -5.13
CA ARG A 24 18.45 26.01 -5.18
C ARG A 24 17.23 25.64 -4.34
N LEU A 25 16.85 24.37 -4.34
CA LEU A 25 15.75 23.84 -3.53
C LEU A 25 16.10 23.90 -2.04
N ASP A 26 17.32 23.53 -1.67
CA ASP A 26 17.94 23.71 -0.36
C ASP A 26 17.86 25.16 0.13
N GLY A 27 18.36 26.08 -0.68
CA GLY A 27 18.36 27.50 -0.36
C GLY A 27 16.96 28.10 -0.23
N CYS A 28 15.98 27.56 -0.96
CA CYS A 28 14.59 27.96 -0.82
C CYS A 28 13.99 27.42 0.49
N ILE A 29 14.13 26.12 0.77
CA ILE A 29 13.58 25.47 1.97
C ILE A 29 14.09 26.17 3.25
N GLN A 30 15.36 26.57 3.29
CA GLN A 30 15.91 27.29 4.45
C GLN A 30 15.29 28.67 4.69
N ARG A 31 14.70 29.29 3.67
CA ARG A 31 14.05 30.62 3.77
C ARG A 31 12.55 30.52 4.07
N LEU A 32 11.93 29.37 3.81
CA LEU A 32 10.50 29.18 4.00
C LEU A 32 10.18 28.90 5.46
N ASP A 33 9.07 29.47 5.93
CA ASP A 33 8.45 29.11 7.20
C ASP A 33 7.35 28.07 6.92
N PRO A 34 7.44 26.84 7.47
CA PRO A 34 6.48 25.78 7.20
C PRO A 34 5.02 26.11 7.57
N GLN A 35 4.80 27.03 8.51
CA GLN A 35 3.46 27.40 8.96
C GLN A 35 2.89 28.59 8.20
N LEU A 36 3.75 29.48 7.69
CA LEU A 36 3.32 30.73 7.06
C LEU A 36 3.38 30.68 5.53
N ASP A 37 4.24 29.84 4.96
CA ASP A 37 4.48 29.75 3.53
C ASP A 37 3.78 28.56 2.89
N VAL A 38 2.46 28.71 2.77
CA VAL A 38 1.57 27.77 2.08
C VAL A 38 1.01 28.42 0.82
N GLY A 39 1.01 27.66 -0.26
CA GLY A 39 0.48 28.05 -1.56
C GLY A 39 1.57 28.50 -2.54
N TYR A 40 1.34 28.17 -3.82
CA TYR A 40 2.26 28.46 -4.91
C TYR A 40 2.68 29.94 -4.97
N GLU A 41 1.75 30.88 -4.83
CA GLU A 41 2.04 32.32 -4.96
C GLU A 41 3.03 32.82 -3.91
N ARG A 42 2.86 32.39 -2.66
CA ARG A 42 3.70 32.82 -1.54
C ARG A 42 5.10 32.23 -1.64
N ILE A 43 5.20 30.95 -2.03
CA ILE A 43 6.47 30.28 -2.26
C ILE A 43 7.19 30.87 -3.48
N ALA A 44 6.48 31.12 -4.58
CA ALA A 44 7.05 31.76 -5.77
C ALA A 44 7.56 33.17 -5.49
N ALA A 45 6.87 33.94 -4.62
CA ALA A 45 7.32 35.25 -4.19
C ALA A 45 8.60 35.19 -3.32
N ARG A 46 8.72 34.20 -2.43
CA ARG A 46 9.90 34.01 -1.58
C ARG A 46 11.09 33.35 -2.30
N CYS A 47 10.80 32.53 -3.30
CA CYS A 47 11.78 31.77 -4.08
C CYS A 47 11.52 31.93 -5.59
N PRO A 48 11.77 33.12 -6.16
CA PRO A 48 11.45 33.42 -7.56
C PRO A 48 12.24 32.55 -8.55
N GLU A 49 13.44 32.12 -8.17
CA GLU A 49 14.32 31.30 -9.00
C GLU A 49 13.99 29.80 -8.96
N LEU A 50 13.14 29.36 -8.02
CA LEU A 50 12.84 27.94 -7.84
C LEU A 50 11.91 27.40 -8.93
N VAL A 51 10.83 28.13 -9.21
CA VAL A 51 9.81 27.69 -10.17
C VAL A 51 10.42 27.53 -11.56
N PRO A 52 11.14 28.53 -12.13
CA PRO A 52 11.76 28.37 -13.44
C PRO A 52 12.77 27.22 -13.47
N ALA A 53 13.56 27.04 -12.40
CA ALA A 53 14.52 25.95 -12.32
C ALA A 53 13.85 24.57 -12.33
N LEU A 54 12.74 24.39 -11.60
CA LEU A 54 11.97 23.14 -11.61
C LEU A 54 11.31 22.87 -12.96
N THR A 55 10.74 23.90 -13.60
CA THR A 55 10.09 23.77 -14.92
C THR A 55 11.09 23.41 -16.02
N GLN A 56 12.30 23.97 -15.97
CA GLN A 56 13.36 23.69 -16.96
C GLN A 56 14.11 22.38 -16.68
N SER A 57 13.91 21.80 -15.50
CA SER A 57 14.56 20.57 -15.10
C SER A 57 13.99 19.33 -15.82
N PRO A 58 14.77 18.24 -15.94
CA PRO A 58 14.26 16.97 -16.46
C PRO A 58 13.18 16.31 -15.57
N TRP A 59 13.01 16.77 -14.32
CA TRP A 59 11.98 16.25 -13.40
C TRP A 59 10.62 16.93 -13.55
N SER A 60 10.52 17.98 -14.36
CA SER A 60 9.24 18.66 -14.64
C SER A 60 8.15 17.70 -15.12
N ALA A 61 8.52 16.68 -15.92
CA ALA A 61 7.60 15.65 -16.40
C ALA A 61 7.06 14.71 -15.30
N TRP A 62 7.67 14.72 -14.11
CA TRP A 62 7.31 13.87 -12.97
C TRP A 62 6.53 14.63 -11.90
N LEU A 63 6.43 15.95 -12.04
CA LEU A 63 5.62 16.78 -11.16
C LEU A 63 4.14 16.69 -11.59
N PRO A 64 3.18 16.81 -10.65
CA PRO A 64 1.76 16.89 -10.97
C PRO A 64 1.48 18.00 -11.98
N ALA A 65 0.62 17.78 -12.98
CA ALA A 65 0.43 18.73 -14.07
C ALA A 65 0.05 20.16 -13.62
N ASP A 66 -0.59 20.28 -12.47
CA ASP A 66 -1.07 21.52 -11.86
C ASP A 66 -0.10 22.12 -10.83
N TRP A 67 1.13 21.60 -10.70
CA TRP A 67 2.03 21.97 -9.61
C TRP A 67 2.38 23.48 -9.58
N SER A 68 2.46 24.10 -10.76
CA SER A 68 2.81 25.52 -10.95
C SER A 68 1.60 26.43 -11.16
N HIS A 69 0.37 25.94 -10.94
CA HIS A 69 -0.82 26.75 -11.12
C HIS A 69 -1.03 27.72 -9.95
N PRO A 70 -1.53 28.94 -10.22
CA PRO A 70 -2.15 29.78 -9.20
C PRO A 70 -3.26 28.95 -8.51
N HIS A 71 -3.31 28.97 -7.18
CA HIS A 71 -4.17 28.15 -6.30
C HIS A 71 -3.67 26.73 -5.95
N ASN A 72 -2.53 26.25 -6.45
CA ASN A 72 -1.98 25.01 -5.93
C ASN A 72 -1.48 25.19 -4.48
N GLN A 73 -1.78 24.20 -3.63
CA GLN A 73 -1.35 24.13 -2.23
C GLN A 73 0.08 23.59 -2.11
N LEU A 74 1.03 24.21 -2.82
CA LEU A 74 2.44 23.91 -2.63
C LEU A 74 2.84 24.31 -1.20
N THR A 75 3.44 23.39 -0.45
CA THR A 75 3.89 23.62 0.93
C THR A 75 5.41 23.48 1.05
N ALA A 76 5.99 24.12 2.06
CA ALA A 76 7.40 23.91 2.42
C ALA A 76 7.70 22.43 2.70
N ASP A 77 6.77 21.72 3.36
CA ASP A 77 6.87 20.28 3.61
C ASP A 77 6.92 19.48 2.30
N GLY A 78 6.06 19.80 1.32
CA GLY A 78 6.07 19.15 0.01
C GLY A 78 7.36 19.39 -0.76
N LEU A 79 7.95 20.59 -0.66
CA LEU A 79 9.28 20.87 -1.22
C LEU A 79 10.38 20.10 -0.51
N SER A 80 10.29 19.94 0.82
CA SER A 80 11.23 19.12 1.58
C SER A 80 11.17 17.64 1.18
N GLU A 81 9.96 17.12 0.94
CA GLU A 81 9.77 15.74 0.47
C GLU A 81 10.32 15.56 -0.94
N LEU A 82 10.01 16.48 -1.86
CA LEU A 82 10.58 16.49 -3.21
C LEU A 82 12.12 16.49 -3.17
N ARG A 83 12.72 17.30 -2.30
CA ARG A 83 14.17 17.33 -2.08
C ARG A 83 14.71 15.98 -1.64
N THR A 84 14.04 15.29 -0.71
CA THR A 84 14.48 13.95 -0.28
C THR A 84 14.37 12.90 -1.39
N LEU A 85 13.34 12.97 -2.22
CA LEU A 85 13.15 12.05 -3.35
C LEU A 85 14.20 12.27 -4.44
N LEU A 86 14.46 13.52 -4.80
CA LEU A 86 15.49 13.88 -5.78
C LEU A 86 16.89 13.48 -5.30
N ALA A 87 17.23 13.79 -4.04
CA ALA A 87 18.52 13.40 -3.46
C ALA A 87 18.72 11.87 -3.45
N ARG A 88 17.66 11.10 -3.19
CA ARG A 88 17.70 9.63 -3.27
C ARG A 88 17.86 9.12 -4.69
N ALA A 89 17.18 9.74 -5.66
CA ALA A 89 17.30 9.37 -7.07
C ALA A 89 18.71 9.65 -7.62
N MET A 90 19.38 10.69 -7.12
CA MET A 90 20.72 11.09 -7.53
C MET A 90 21.85 10.39 -6.77
N SER A 91 21.55 9.85 -5.58
CA SER A 91 22.51 9.07 -4.83
C SER A 91 22.96 7.87 -5.66
N PRO A 92 24.27 7.66 -5.87
CA PRO A 92 24.76 6.51 -6.59
C PRO A 92 24.26 5.27 -5.85
N GLN A 93 23.30 4.58 -6.47
CA GLN A 93 22.78 3.35 -5.91
C GLN A 93 23.98 2.41 -5.82
N VAL A 94 24.35 2.02 -4.59
CA VAL A 94 25.25 0.90 -4.36
C VAL A 94 24.70 -0.23 -5.21
N THR A 95 25.43 -0.59 -6.26
CA THR A 95 25.01 -1.55 -7.28
C THR A 95 24.83 -2.91 -6.62
N GLY A 96 23.64 -3.14 -6.06
CA GLY A 96 23.14 -4.47 -5.78
C GLY A 96 23.06 -5.20 -7.11
N ARG A 97 23.52 -6.46 -7.09
CA ARG A 97 23.50 -7.47 -8.16
C ARG A 97 22.53 -7.14 -9.30
N PRO A 98 22.97 -7.09 -10.57
CA PRO A 98 22.12 -6.68 -11.68
C PRO A 98 20.81 -7.49 -11.68
N MET A 99 19.70 -6.77 -11.55
CA MET A 99 18.37 -7.34 -11.55
C MET A 99 18.15 -8.01 -12.91
N ARG A 100 17.92 -9.34 -12.90
CA ARG A 100 17.69 -10.11 -14.14
C ARG A 100 16.35 -9.68 -14.74
N THR A 101 16.39 -8.69 -15.61
CA THR A 101 15.25 -8.10 -16.34
C THR A 101 14.43 -9.17 -17.07
N GLU A 102 15.05 -10.27 -17.48
CA GLU A 102 14.42 -11.47 -18.05
C GLU A 102 13.34 -12.08 -17.12
N ARG A 103 13.58 -12.11 -15.80
CA ARG A 103 12.61 -12.63 -14.83
C ARG A 103 11.45 -11.67 -14.60
N VAL A 104 11.70 -10.36 -14.72
CA VAL A 104 10.67 -9.33 -14.57
C VAL A 104 9.77 -9.31 -15.80
N ALA A 105 10.34 -9.39 -17.01
CA ALA A 105 9.58 -9.55 -18.23
C ALA A 105 8.70 -10.80 -18.16
N ALA A 106 9.27 -11.96 -17.79
CA ALA A 106 8.51 -13.20 -17.65
C ALA A 106 7.38 -13.11 -16.60
N LEU A 107 7.59 -12.40 -15.48
CA LEU A 107 6.55 -12.18 -14.46
C LEU A 107 5.47 -11.20 -14.93
N LEU A 108 5.85 -10.12 -15.62
CA LEU A 108 4.90 -9.17 -16.19
C LEU A 108 4.04 -9.85 -17.26
N THR A 109 4.61 -10.71 -18.10
CA THR A 109 3.83 -11.49 -19.07
C THR A 109 2.86 -12.46 -18.37
N ARG A 110 3.24 -12.99 -17.20
CA ARG A 110 2.39 -13.90 -16.42
C ARG A 110 1.26 -13.18 -15.67
N ILE A 111 1.47 -11.92 -15.29
CA ILE A 111 0.46 -11.07 -14.64
C ILE A 111 -0.45 -10.38 -15.68
N ALA A 112 0.10 -10.07 -16.85
CA ALA A 112 -0.63 -9.47 -17.96
C ALA A 112 -1.47 -10.49 -18.74
N GLN A 113 -1.30 -11.80 -18.50
CA GLN A 113 -2.23 -12.80 -19.01
C GLN A 113 -3.55 -12.68 -18.26
N PRO A 114 -4.65 -12.32 -18.94
CA PRO A 114 -5.96 -12.29 -18.32
C PRO A 114 -6.32 -13.71 -17.86
N ASP A 115 -6.66 -13.84 -16.59
CA ASP A 115 -7.13 -15.06 -15.94
C ASP A 115 -8.39 -15.57 -16.69
N GLU A 116 -8.22 -16.49 -17.65
CA GLU A 116 -9.33 -16.98 -18.51
C GLU A 116 -10.43 -17.67 -17.68
N ASP A 117 -10.08 -18.27 -16.55
CA ASP A 117 -10.99 -19.04 -15.70
C ASP A 117 -11.93 -18.18 -14.84
N ARG A 118 -11.69 -16.87 -14.71
CA ARG A 118 -12.57 -15.93 -13.97
C ARG A 118 -13.50 -15.12 -14.86
N SER A 119 -13.49 -15.34 -16.18
CA SER A 119 -14.18 -14.49 -17.16
C SER A 119 -15.69 -14.71 -17.26
N GLY A 120 -16.25 -15.79 -16.70
CA GLY A 120 -17.61 -16.23 -17.05
C GLY A 120 -18.77 -15.29 -16.68
N TRP A 121 -18.69 -14.55 -15.56
CA TRP A 121 -19.83 -13.73 -15.10
C TRP A 121 -19.69 -12.25 -15.45
N TRP A 122 -18.50 -11.67 -15.28
CA TRP A 122 -18.26 -10.25 -15.57
C TRP A 122 -18.31 -9.94 -17.06
N GLN A 123 -17.84 -10.86 -17.92
CA GLN A 123 -17.97 -10.69 -19.36
C GLN A 123 -19.42 -10.84 -19.84
N LYS A 124 -20.20 -11.76 -19.25
CA LYS A 124 -21.64 -11.88 -19.54
C LYS A 124 -22.41 -10.63 -19.09
N PHE A 125 -22.06 -10.06 -17.94
CA PHE A 125 -22.61 -8.79 -17.50
C PHE A 125 -22.21 -7.64 -18.44
N LYS A 126 -20.94 -7.53 -18.86
CA LYS A 126 -20.51 -6.54 -19.86
C LYS A 126 -21.23 -6.72 -21.20
N ALA A 127 -21.44 -7.96 -21.64
CA ALA A 127 -22.16 -8.26 -22.86
C ALA A 127 -23.64 -7.86 -22.75
N TRP A 128 -24.30 -8.21 -21.64
CA TRP A 128 -25.66 -7.79 -21.31
C TRP A 128 -25.79 -6.26 -21.23
N LEU A 129 -24.84 -5.59 -20.58
CA LEU A 129 -24.82 -4.13 -20.46
C LEU A 129 -24.63 -3.47 -21.83
N ARG A 130 -23.75 -4.01 -22.68
CA ARG A 130 -23.51 -3.50 -24.03
C ARG A 130 -24.71 -3.74 -24.96
N GLN A 131 -25.46 -4.81 -24.73
CA GLN A 131 -26.71 -5.10 -25.41
C GLN A 131 -27.84 -4.16 -24.98
N ILE A 132 -27.90 -3.78 -23.71
CA ILE A 132 -28.89 -2.82 -23.19
C ILE A 132 -28.54 -1.39 -23.55
N MET A 133 -27.27 -1.01 -23.49
CA MET A 133 -26.79 0.31 -23.90
C MET A 133 -26.62 0.43 -25.41
N GLY A 134 -27.30 -0.42 -26.19
CA GLY A 134 -27.14 -0.56 -27.64
C GLY A 134 -26.78 0.75 -28.30
N VAL A 135 -25.48 0.92 -28.59
CA VAL A 135 -24.94 2.12 -29.22
C VAL A 135 -25.43 2.06 -30.67
N PRO A 136 -26.35 2.92 -31.09
CA PRO A 136 -26.72 2.98 -32.50
C PRO A 136 -25.55 3.65 -33.21
N GLU A 137 -24.82 2.89 -34.03
CA GLU A 137 -23.85 3.45 -34.96
C GLU A 137 -24.60 4.19 -36.07
N ALA A 138 -24.85 5.48 -35.89
CA ALA A 138 -24.88 6.50 -36.96
C ALA A 138 -25.11 7.91 -36.38
N PRO A 139 -24.48 8.96 -36.94
CA PRO A 139 -24.53 10.32 -36.42
C PRO A 139 -25.78 11.08 -36.88
N GLU A 140 -26.22 12.00 -36.01
CA GLU A 140 -27.01 13.20 -36.28
C GLU A 140 -28.42 13.07 -36.92
N ARG A 141 -29.43 12.99 -36.04
CA ARG A 141 -30.61 13.87 -36.02
C ARG A 141 -31.43 13.52 -34.79
N GLU A 142 -31.74 14.51 -33.94
CA GLU A 142 -32.66 14.31 -32.82
C GLU A 142 -33.95 13.65 -33.33
N PRO A 143 -34.27 12.42 -32.89
CA PRO A 143 -35.41 11.72 -33.42
C PRO A 143 -36.72 12.42 -33.02
N ALA A 144 -37.53 12.80 -34.01
CA ALA A 144 -38.81 13.50 -33.83
C ALA A 144 -39.85 12.74 -32.96
N TRP A 145 -39.61 11.48 -32.61
CA TRP A 145 -40.42 10.70 -31.68
C TRP A 145 -40.20 11.09 -30.21
N LEU A 146 -39.05 11.68 -29.85
CA LEU A 146 -38.78 12.19 -28.50
C LEU A 146 -39.67 13.39 -28.14
N ARG A 147 -40.08 14.20 -29.12
CA ARG A 147 -40.99 15.34 -28.92
C ARG A 147 -42.45 14.94 -28.70
N LYS A 148 -42.81 13.67 -28.93
CA LYS A 148 -44.19 13.16 -28.78
C LYS A 148 -44.36 12.18 -27.62
N LEU A 149 -43.29 11.90 -26.88
CA LEU A 149 -43.38 11.16 -25.64
C LEU A 149 -43.87 12.10 -24.55
N ASP A 150 -45.18 12.27 -24.49
CA ASP A 150 -45.85 12.68 -23.26
C ASP A 150 -45.57 11.57 -22.24
N LEU A 151 -44.49 11.74 -21.48
CA LEU A 151 -44.01 10.80 -20.48
C LEU A 151 -45.08 10.75 -19.39
N SER A 152 -46.05 9.84 -19.59
CA SER A 152 -47.11 9.60 -18.63
C SER A 152 -46.46 9.44 -17.26
N GLY A 153 -47.04 10.05 -16.22
CA GLY A 153 -46.42 10.07 -14.89
C GLY A 153 -46.08 8.68 -14.34
N GLY A 154 -46.64 7.61 -14.92
CA GLY A 154 -46.23 6.23 -14.68
C GLY A 154 -44.81 5.89 -15.15
N VAL A 155 -44.39 6.33 -16.35
CA VAL A 155 -43.05 6.05 -16.89
C VAL A 155 -41.96 6.75 -16.07
N ILE A 156 -42.18 8.01 -15.68
CA ILE A 156 -41.26 8.75 -14.81
C ILE A 156 -41.14 8.08 -13.44
N LYS A 157 -42.27 7.61 -12.87
CA LYS A 157 -42.25 6.86 -11.62
C LYS A 157 -41.46 5.56 -11.75
N VAL A 158 -41.67 4.79 -12.81
CA VAL A 158 -40.93 3.54 -13.05
C VAL A 158 -39.43 3.81 -13.23
N LEU A 159 -39.07 4.86 -13.96
CA LEU A 159 -37.67 5.27 -14.14
C LEU A 159 -37.03 5.71 -12.81
N GLY A 160 -37.76 6.47 -11.99
CA GLY A 160 -37.30 6.88 -10.67
C GLY A 160 -37.08 5.70 -9.71
N TRP A 161 -38.04 4.76 -9.66
CA TRP A 161 -37.93 3.57 -8.82
C TRP A 161 -36.83 2.62 -9.27
N SER A 162 -36.62 2.48 -10.59
CA SER A 162 -35.54 1.66 -11.13
C SER A 162 -34.17 2.27 -10.84
N LEU A 163 -33.99 3.58 -11.01
CA LEU A 163 -32.75 4.26 -10.66
C LEU A 163 -32.44 4.14 -9.16
N LEU A 164 -33.45 4.35 -8.30
CA LEU A 164 -33.31 4.17 -6.85
C LEU A 164 -32.94 2.71 -6.51
N GLY A 165 -33.59 1.74 -7.14
CA GLY A 165 -33.28 0.33 -6.97
C GLY A 165 -31.84 -0.01 -7.35
N ILE A 166 -31.31 0.56 -8.43
CA ILE A 166 -29.91 0.39 -8.85
C ILE A 166 -28.96 0.97 -7.81
N VAL A 167 -29.21 2.18 -7.30
CA VAL A 167 -28.38 2.80 -6.26
C VAL A 167 -28.36 1.96 -4.99
N VAL A 168 -29.52 1.48 -4.54
CA VAL A 168 -29.64 0.59 -3.38
C VAL A 168 -28.90 -0.73 -3.62
N ALA A 169 -29.05 -1.34 -4.80
CA ALA A 169 -28.35 -2.57 -5.16
C ALA A 169 -26.82 -2.37 -5.22
N MET A 170 -26.35 -1.22 -5.70
CA MET A 170 -24.93 -0.88 -5.76
C MET A 170 -24.36 -0.66 -4.36
N ALA A 171 -25.07 0.06 -3.50
CA ALA A 171 -24.70 0.23 -2.10
C ALA A 171 -24.66 -1.13 -1.37
N ALA A 172 -25.68 -1.97 -1.55
CA ALA A 172 -25.70 -3.33 -1.02
C ALA A 172 -24.55 -4.18 -1.58
N GLY A 173 -24.23 -4.03 -2.87
CA GLY A 173 -23.11 -4.68 -3.52
C GLY A 173 -21.76 -4.26 -2.94
N ILE A 174 -21.56 -2.97 -2.65
CA ILE A 174 -20.36 -2.45 -1.97
C ILE A 174 -20.29 -3.04 -0.56
N LEU A 175 -21.40 -3.03 0.20
CA LEU A 175 -21.46 -3.65 1.52
C LEU A 175 -21.12 -5.15 1.44
N LEU A 176 -21.69 -5.89 0.49
CA LEU A 176 -21.42 -7.31 0.30
C LEU A 176 -19.97 -7.57 -0.15
N ASN A 177 -19.40 -6.68 -0.95
CA ASN A 177 -18.00 -6.75 -1.36
C ASN A 177 -17.07 -6.50 -0.17
N GLU A 178 -17.35 -5.47 0.63
CA GLU A 178 -16.64 -5.20 1.88
C GLU A 178 -16.78 -6.38 2.85
N LEU A 179 -17.97 -6.97 3.00
CA LEU A 179 -18.18 -8.17 3.81
C LEU A 179 -17.44 -9.40 3.26
N ARG A 180 -17.30 -9.51 1.93
CA ARG A 180 -16.56 -10.60 1.28
C ARG A 180 -15.06 -10.43 1.45
N VAL A 181 -14.54 -9.22 1.27
CA VAL A 181 -13.13 -8.85 1.45
C VAL A 181 -12.75 -8.91 2.93
N ALA A 182 -13.65 -8.51 3.83
CA ALA A 182 -13.53 -8.70 5.27
C ALA A 182 -13.75 -10.17 5.73
N GLY A 183 -13.95 -11.11 4.80
CA GLY A 183 -13.99 -12.55 5.10
C GLY A 183 -15.27 -13.07 5.78
N LEU A 184 -16.33 -12.26 5.90
CA LEU A 184 -17.57 -12.66 6.60
C LEU A 184 -18.38 -13.76 5.90
N LEU A 185 -18.14 -14.04 4.62
CA LEU A 185 -18.80 -15.16 3.92
C LEU A 185 -18.12 -16.52 4.17
N ARG A 186 -16.88 -16.55 4.66
CA ARG A 186 -16.23 -17.78 5.21
C ARG A 186 -16.62 -18.03 6.68
N ARG A 187 -17.34 -17.11 7.31
CA ARG A 187 -17.57 -17.08 8.77
C ARG A 187 -18.60 -18.09 9.31
N ARG A 188 -19.28 -18.90 8.49
CA ARG A 188 -20.12 -19.98 9.05
C ARG A 188 -19.31 -21.16 9.60
N VAL A 189 -18.03 -21.30 9.22
CA VAL A 189 -17.09 -22.21 9.91
C VAL A 189 -16.29 -21.46 10.99
N ALA A 190 -16.18 -20.13 10.90
CA ALA A 190 -15.50 -19.27 11.89
C ALA A 190 -16.43 -18.59 12.91
N ALA A 191 -17.69 -19.00 13.03
CA ALA A 191 -18.67 -18.40 13.95
C ALA A 191 -18.37 -18.68 15.45
N ARG A 192 -17.28 -19.38 15.76
CA ARG A 192 -16.69 -19.42 17.10
C ARG A 192 -15.54 -18.42 17.34
N ARG A 193 -15.10 -17.68 16.32
CA ARG A 193 -13.83 -16.90 16.36
C ARG A 193 -13.93 -15.39 16.39
N ASP A 194 -15.11 -14.80 16.27
CA ASP A 194 -15.24 -13.34 16.33
C ASP A 194 -16.17 -12.87 17.45
N ARG A 195 -15.71 -13.08 18.68
CA ARG A 195 -16.00 -12.19 19.81
C ARG A 195 -14.77 -11.33 20.12
N ARG A 196 -14.39 -10.43 19.21
CA ARG A 196 -13.54 -9.27 19.56
C ARG A 196 -14.05 -8.03 18.84
N GLY A 197 -15.13 -7.47 19.41
CA GLY A 197 -15.30 -6.01 19.47
C GLY A 197 -14.28 -5.40 20.44
N PRO A 198 -14.35 -4.08 20.69
CA PRO A 198 -13.25 -3.27 21.20
C PRO A 198 -12.62 -3.87 22.46
N ALA A 199 -11.29 -3.91 22.47
CA ALA A 199 -10.38 -4.24 23.58
C ALA A 199 -11.09 -4.76 24.85
N ARG A 200 -11.41 -6.06 24.85
CA ARG A 200 -11.44 -6.80 26.11
C ARG A 200 -10.01 -7.24 26.38
N ASN A 201 -9.42 -6.67 27.43
CA ASN A 201 -8.16 -7.07 28.07
C ASN A 201 -8.26 -8.53 28.55
N VAL A 202 -8.38 -9.47 27.62
CA VAL A 202 -8.10 -10.88 27.91
C VAL A 202 -6.60 -11.02 27.69
N PRO A 203 -5.82 -11.28 28.75
CA PRO A 203 -4.39 -11.50 28.58
C PRO A 203 -4.21 -12.67 27.60
N LEU A 204 -3.55 -12.40 26.48
CA LEU A 204 -3.07 -13.44 25.59
C LEU A 204 -2.08 -14.27 26.40
N SER A 205 -2.30 -15.58 26.47
CA SER A 205 -1.49 -16.51 27.24
C SER A 205 -1.13 -17.70 26.37
N LEU A 206 -0.06 -18.41 26.70
CA LEU A 206 0.36 -19.58 25.94
C LEU A 206 -0.76 -20.65 25.86
N ALA A 207 -1.57 -20.77 26.92
CA ALA A 207 -2.74 -21.65 26.94
C ALA A 207 -3.81 -21.27 25.89
N SER A 208 -3.97 -19.99 25.56
CA SER A 208 -4.90 -19.56 24.50
C SER A 208 -4.36 -19.82 23.10
N VAL A 209 -3.03 -19.79 22.92
CA VAL A 209 -2.37 -20.24 21.68
C VAL A 209 -2.61 -21.73 21.47
N ASP A 210 -2.42 -22.55 22.51
CA ASP A 210 -2.51 -24.02 22.42
C ASP A 210 -3.92 -24.52 22.13
N ALA A 211 -4.94 -23.83 22.63
CA ALA A 211 -6.34 -24.15 22.36
C ALA A 211 -6.80 -23.81 20.93
N THR A 212 -5.97 -23.12 20.15
CA THR A 212 -6.30 -22.63 18.81
C THR A 212 -5.85 -23.63 17.72
N ALA A 213 -6.56 -23.66 16.59
CA ALA A 213 -6.16 -24.50 15.45
C ALA A 213 -4.71 -24.23 14.99
N PRO A 214 -3.93 -25.26 14.60
CA PRO A 214 -2.51 -25.12 14.29
C PRO A 214 -2.16 -24.04 13.28
N GLN A 215 -3.06 -23.75 12.33
CA GLN A 215 -2.85 -22.74 11.28
C GLN A 215 -2.95 -21.30 11.81
N GLU A 216 -3.54 -21.08 12.98
CA GLU A 216 -3.67 -19.75 13.59
C GLU A 216 -2.66 -19.53 14.72
N GLN A 217 -2.04 -20.61 15.22
CA GLN A 217 -1.05 -20.56 16.29
C GLN A 217 0.14 -19.63 15.97
N PRO A 218 0.74 -19.63 14.76
CA PRO A 218 1.86 -18.75 14.46
C PRO A 218 1.55 -17.26 14.62
N ALA A 219 0.32 -16.84 14.27
CA ALA A 219 -0.10 -15.45 14.35
C ALA A 219 -0.30 -15.02 15.80
N LEU A 220 -0.96 -15.84 16.63
CA LEU A 220 -1.16 -15.56 18.05
C LEU A 220 0.16 -15.61 18.83
N LEU A 221 1.05 -16.52 18.47
CA LEU A 221 2.38 -16.63 19.07
C LEU A 221 3.24 -15.41 18.74
N LEU A 222 3.16 -14.91 17.50
CA LEU A 222 3.82 -13.66 17.12
C LEU A 222 3.26 -12.47 17.91
N GLU A 223 1.93 -12.35 18.05
CA GLU A 223 1.30 -11.28 18.82
C GLU A 223 1.77 -11.29 20.28
N LEU A 224 1.80 -12.46 20.91
CA LEU A 224 2.24 -12.61 22.30
C LEU A 224 3.73 -12.28 22.48
N ILE A 225 4.58 -12.68 21.53
CA ILE A 225 6.00 -12.26 21.53
C ILE A 225 6.13 -10.75 21.35
N THR A 226 5.37 -10.13 20.44
CA THR A 226 5.42 -8.67 20.25
C THR A 226 4.96 -7.90 21.48
N GLN A 227 3.98 -8.44 22.21
CA GLN A 227 3.52 -7.88 23.48
C GLN A 227 4.63 -7.97 24.53
N CYS A 228 5.24 -9.14 24.70
CA CYS A 228 6.37 -9.34 25.61
C CYS A 228 7.54 -8.39 25.31
N LEU A 229 7.91 -8.23 24.04
CA LEU A 229 8.98 -7.31 23.61
C LEU A 229 8.62 -5.84 23.87
N THR A 230 7.35 -5.47 23.76
CA THR A 230 6.88 -4.11 24.05
C THR A 230 6.91 -3.85 25.56
N ASP A 231 6.46 -4.81 26.36
CA ASP A 231 6.45 -4.73 27.83
C ASP A 231 7.88 -4.63 28.39
N GLN A 232 8.85 -5.28 27.74
CA GLN A 232 10.28 -5.19 28.08
C GLN A 232 10.99 -3.95 27.50
N GLY A 233 10.28 -3.07 26.77
CA GLY A 233 10.86 -1.90 26.12
C GLY A 233 11.83 -2.21 24.96
N LEU A 234 11.88 -3.46 24.50
CA LEU A 234 12.68 -3.92 23.36
C LEU A 234 12.04 -3.58 22.01
N LEU A 235 10.77 -3.17 22.03
CA LEU A 235 10.01 -2.68 20.88
C LEU A 235 9.22 -1.41 21.27
N PRO A 236 9.21 -0.36 20.43
CA PRO A 236 8.39 0.82 20.70
C PRO A 236 6.89 0.48 20.66
N PRO A 237 6.06 1.06 21.55
CA PRO A 237 4.65 0.71 21.66
C PRO A 237 3.83 1.13 20.43
N ALA A 238 2.80 0.31 20.15
CA ALA A 238 1.62 0.60 19.35
C ALA A 238 1.85 1.25 17.97
N ARG A 239 2.46 0.50 17.05
CA ARG A 239 2.28 0.69 15.60
C ARG A 239 1.98 -0.66 14.95
N ALA A 240 1.16 -0.67 13.90
CA ALA A 240 1.00 -1.84 13.04
C ALA A 240 2.31 -2.04 12.25
N LEU A 241 3.31 -2.61 12.90
CA LEU A 241 4.60 -2.89 12.30
C LEU A 241 4.44 -4.03 11.30
N THR A 242 4.89 -3.81 10.08
CA THR A 242 5.05 -4.89 9.11
C THR A 242 6.11 -5.88 9.61
N THR A 243 6.09 -7.13 9.13
CA THR A 243 7.10 -8.16 9.44
C THR A 243 8.53 -7.62 9.33
N ARG A 244 8.79 -6.84 8.28
CA ARG A 244 10.11 -6.25 8.03
C ARG A 244 10.46 -5.14 9.02
N GLU A 245 9.49 -4.32 9.41
CA GLU A 245 9.72 -3.26 10.40
C GLU A 245 9.89 -3.82 11.81
N LEU A 246 9.16 -4.88 12.15
CA LEU A 246 9.34 -5.63 13.39
C LEU A 246 10.81 -6.08 13.52
N LEU A 247 11.30 -6.84 12.53
CA LEU A 247 12.65 -7.43 12.57
C LEU A 247 13.77 -6.38 12.56
N ASN A 248 13.54 -5.22 11.92
CA ASN A 248 14.50 -4.13 11.92
C ASN A 248 14.55 -3.36 13.25
N ARG A 249 13.44 -3.29 13.99
CA ARG A 249 13.33 -2.49 15.22
C ARG A 249 13.54 -3.30 16.49
N VAL A 250 13.30 -4.61 16.43
CA VAL A 250 13.50 -5.55 17.52
C VAL A 250 14.97 -5.57 17.94
N ARG A 251 15.22 -5.33 19.23
CA ARG A 251 16.52 -5.54 19.86
C ARG A 251 16.50 -6.86 20.62
N LEU A 252 17.02 -7.92 20.00
CA LEU A 252 17.19 -9.23 20.65
C LEU A 252 18.65 -9.43 21.08
N PRO A 253 18.90 -10.06 22.24
CA PRO A 253 20.25 -10.35 22.72
C PRO A 253 21.03 -11.33 21.83
N ALA A 254 20.35 -12.29 21.16
CA ALA A 254 21.00 -13.35 20.39
C ALA A 254 20.54 -13.37 18.93
N ASP A 255 21.49 -13.55 18.00
CA ASP A 255 21.22 -13.65 16.56
C ASP A 255 20.37 -14.87 16.18
N SER A 256 20.45 -15.96 16.95
CA SER A 256 19.61 -17.14 16.78
C SER A 256 18.12 -16.84 17.02
N GLN A 257 17.80 -16.03 18.03
CA GLN A 257 16.42 -15.62 18.34
C GLN A 257 15.83 -14.76 17.22
N ARG A 258 16.66 -13.94 16.57
CA ARG A 258 16.24 -13.11 15.43
C ARG A 258 15.84 -13.98 14.24
N ALA A 259 16.63 -15.00 13.91
CA ALA A 259 16.32 -15.91 12.81
C ALA A 259 15.02 -16.72 13.07
N GLU A 260 14.81 -17.16 14.31
CA GLU A 260 13.59 -17.88 14.71
C GLU A 260 12.35 -16.99 14.67
N LEU A 261 12.46 -15.75 15.12
CA LEU A 261 11.37 -14.75 15.04
C LEU A 261 11.05 -14.39 13.58
N GLU A 262 12.07 -14.28 12.73
CA GLU A 262 11.89 -14.01 11.30
C GLU A 262 11.12 -15.14 10.61
N GLU A 263 11.48 -16.41 10.87
CA GLU A 263 10.78 -17.55 10.27
C GLU A 263 9.33 -17.65 10.76
N LEU A 264 9.08 -17.36 12.05
CA LEU A 264 7.72 -17.27 12.60
C LEU A 264 6.90 -16.19 11.89
N ALA A 265 7.46 -14.98 11.74
CA ALA A 265 6.76 -13.87 11.13
C ALA A 265 6.48 -14.10 9.63
N ARG A 266 7.46 -14.66 8.89
CA ARG A 266 7.27 -15.09 7.49
C ARG A 266 6.17 -16.15 7.35
N THR A 267 6.14 -17.13 8.26
CA THR A 267 5.14 -18.20 8.23
C THR A 267 3.73 -17.65 8.50
N SER A 268 3.58 -16.73 9.46
CA SER A 268 2.33 -16.03 9.72
C SER A 268 1.84 -15.22 8.51
N GLU A 269 2.75 -14.53 7.82
CA GLU A 269 2.44 -13.79 6.59
C GLU A 269 2.02 -14.72 5.45
N GLN A 270 2.72 -15.84 5.27
CA GLN A 270 2.39 -16.84 4.26
C GLN A 270 1.00 -17.46 4.51
N LEU A 271 0.69 -17.83 5.76
CA LEU A 271 -0.63 -18.38 6.10
C LEU A 271 -1.77 -17.38 5.87
N ARG A 272 -1.48 -16.08 6.02
CA ARG A 272 -2.47 -15.01 5.85
C ARG A 272 -2.73 -14.64 4.39
N TYR A 273 -1.67 -14.55 3.59
CA TYR A 273 -1.73 -13.97 2.24
C TYR A 273 -1.47 -14.98 1.11
N SER A 274 -0.98 -16.19 1.41
CA SER A 274 -0.76 -17.22 0.40
C SER A 274 -1.89 -18.26 0.40
N PRO A 275 -2.40 -18.66 -0.77
CA PRO A 275 -3.32 -19.79 -0.88
C PRO A 275 -2.59 -21.15 -0.75
N ARG A 276 -1.26 -21.16 -0.63
CA ARG A 276 -0.44 -22.37 -0.58
C ARG A 276 -0.42 -22.95 0.83
N GLU A 277 -0.96 -24.16 0.98
CA GLU A 277 -0.89 -24.91 2.24
C GLU A 277 0.57 -25.22 2.62
N LEU A 278 0.89 -25.04 3.90
CA LEU A 278 2.18 -25.35 4.47
C LEU A 278 2.20 -26.82 4.93
N ALA A 279 3.33 -27.49 4.72
CA ALA A 279 3.55 -28.84 5.24
C ALA A 279 3.40 -28.84 6.77
N VAL A 280 2.67 -29.83 7.30
CA VAL A 280 2.34 -29.94 8.73
C VAL A 280 3.61 -29.97 9.59
N ASP A 281 4.65 -30.68 9.16
CA ASP A 281 5.92 -30.78 9.88
C ASP A 281 6.64 -29.43 9.98
N ARG A 282 6.60 -28.65 8.90
CA ARG A 282 7.19 -27.31 8.88
C ARG A 282 6.43 -26.37 9.80
N LEU A 283 5.09 -26.43 9.78
CA LEU A 283 4.25 -25.64 10.66
C LEU A 283 4.51 -25.98 12.13
N ALA A 284 4.61 -27.26 12.48
CA ALA A 284 4.93 -27.72 13.83
C ALA A 284 6.33 -27.25 14.29
N ALA A 285 7.34 -27.31 13.41
CA ALA A 285 8.68 -26.85 13.70
C ALA A 285 8.72 -25.33 13.99
N VAL A 286 8.00 -24.54 13.20
CA VAL A 286 7.90 -23.08 13.40
C VAL A 286 7.20 -22.73 14.72
N ILE A 287 6.11 -23.42 15.04
CA ILE A 287 5.41 -23.24 16.32
C ILE A 287 6.34 -23.59 17.49
N ALA A 288 7.05 -24.71 17.41
CA ALA A 288 8.01 -25.11 18.43
C ALA A 288 9.13 -24.08 18.61
N SER A 289 9.61 -23.46 17.52
CA SER A 289 10.61 -22.39 17.58
C SER A 289 10.07 -21.12 18.24
N GLY A 290 8.89 -20.66 17.84
CA GLY A 290 8.28 -19.48 18.45
C GLY A 290 8.07 -19.65 19.96
N ARG A 291 7.71 -20.86 20.42
CA ARG A 291 7.59 -21.17 21.85
C ARG A 291 8.93 -21.07 22.59
N ARG A 292 10.03 -21.50 21.96
CA ARG A 292 11.37 -21.35 22.55
C ARG A 292 11.77 -19.88 22.67
N VAL A 293 11.53 -19.08 21.63
CA VAL A 293 11.79 -17.62 21.67
C VAL A 293 11.01 -16.97 22.80
N LEU A 294 9.72 -17.29 22.93
CA LEU A 294 8.90 -16.77 24.01
C LEU A 294 9.44 -17.15 25.40
N ALA A 295 9.74 -18.42 25.62
CA ALA A 295 10.25 -18.90 26.91
C ALA A 295 11.58 -18.23 27.29
N GLN A 296 12.44 -17.96 26.30
CA GLN A 296 13.71 -17.24 26.52
C GLN A 296 13.47 -15.77 26.88
N LEU A 297 12.50 -15.10 26.25
CA LEU A 297 12.14 -13.72 26.56
C LEU A 297 11.51 -13.60 27.95
N GLU A 298 10.62 -14.51 28.33
CA GLU A 298 10.03 -14.56 29.67
C GLU A 298 11.10 -14.82 30.74
N GLY A 299 12.05 -15.72 30.47
CA GLY A 299 13.19 -15.99 31.35
C GLY A 299 14.12 -14.79 31.52
N ALA A 300 14.48 -14.11 30.42
CA ALA A 300 15.35 -12.92 30.46
C ALA A 300 14.69 -11.72 31.16
N GLY A 301 13.37 -11.55 31.01
CA GLY A 301 12.62 -10.50 31.71
C GLY A 301 12.58 -10.71 33.23
N ALA A 302 12.51 -11.95 33.70
CA ALA A 302 12.51 -12.26 35.13
C ALA A 302 13.82 -11.91 35.85
N GLU A 303 14.96 -12.03 35.16
CA GLU A 303 16.27 -11.65 35.71
C GLU A 303 16.43 -10.14 35.88
N THR A 304 15.82 -9.34 34.98
CA THR A 304 15.90 -7.87 35.04
C THR A 304 15.03 -7.20 36.11
N VAL A 305 14.03 -7.90 36.66
CA VAL A 305 13.12 -7.37 37.70
C VAL A 305 13.67 -7.57 39.13
N HIS A 306 14.71 -8.40 39.29
CA HIS A 306 15.33 -8.71 40.58
C HIS A 306 16.72 -8.10 40.79
N ALA A 307 17.18 -7.25 39.87
CA ALA A 307 18.41 -6.46 39.99
C ALA A 307 18.10 -4.99 40.29
#